data_AF-A0AAE2HWG4-F1
#
_entry.id   AF-A0AAE2HWG4-F1
#
_cell.length_a   1.000
_cell.length_b   1.000
_cell.length_c   1.000
_cell.angle_alpha   90.00
_cell.angle_beta   90.00
_cell.angle_gamma   90.00
#
_symmetry.space_group_name_H-M   'P 1'
#
loop_
_entity.id
_entity.type
_entity.pdbx_description
1 polymer ?
#
loop_
_entity_poly.entity_id
_entity_poly.type
_entity_poly.pdbx_seq_one_letter_code
_entity_poly.pdbx_strand_id
1 'polypeptide(L)'
;MAARARLDAELVRRGLARSREQARELIDAGNVKVNGTPASKPATNVARDTPIVVTEGQTDDWASRGAHKLLGALAAFEPLGVSVDGKRCLDAGASTGGFTDVLLRRGAREVEAVDVGYGQLVWKLQTDERVHVHDRTNVRHLTPEVIGGPVDLIVGDLSFISLKLVLPALAGCLRPGGDALPMVKPQFEVGKNRVGAGGVVRDPRLRAEAVEDVAAMAASLGLTTRAVVASPLPGPSGNVEFFLWLHKDDGVVSEPKVLSEQMSHPGDTVDSKIGSDGTDHDWVDQDEATRVRALIDQAVADGPQ
;
A
#
# COMPACT_ATOMS: atom_id res chain seq x y z
N MET A 1 -32.78 -20.63 -38.39
CA MET A 1 -32.60 -20.76 -36.92
C MET A 1 -31.92 -19.50 -36.41
N ALA A 2 -32.38 -18.91 -35.31
CA ALA A 2 -31.70 -17.77 -34.70
C ALA A 2 -30.25 -18.17 -34.34
N ALA A 3 -29.27 -17.38 -34.79
CA ALA A 3 -27.88 -17.65 -34.48
C ALA A 3 -27.68 -17.66 -32.97
N ARG A 4 -27.20 -18.78 -32.43
CA ARG A 4 -26.90 -18.94 -31.00
C ARG A 4 -25.41 -18.77 -30.77
N ALA A 5 -25.05 -18.14 -29.66
CA ALA A 5 -23.67 -17.96 -29.22
C ALA A 5 -23.57 -18.29 -27.73
N ARG A 6 -22.35 -18.60 -27.27
CA ARG A 6 -22.07 -18.77 -25.85
C ARG A 6 -22.31 -17.45 -25.11
N LEU A 7 -22.90 -17.52 -23.93
CA LEU A 7 -23.21 -16.36 -23.08
C LEU A 7 -21.97 -15.49 -22.84
N ASP A 8 -20.82 -16.09 -22.54
CA ASP A 8 -19.55 -15.34 -22.36
C ASP A 8 -19.13 -14.54 -23.61
N ALA A 9 -19.32 -15.11 -24.80
CA ALA A 9 -19.04 -14.42 -26.06
C ALA A 9 -20.10 -13.37 -26.40
N GLU A 10 -21.36 -13.63 -26.08
CA GLU A 10 -22.48 -12.73 -26.35
C GLU A 10 -22.43 -11.48 -25.45
N LEU A 11 -22.00 -11.61 -24.18
CA LEU A 11 -21.76 -10.48 -23.28
C LEU A 11 -20.71 -9.52 -23.85
N VAL A 12 -19.59 -10.05 -24.34
CA VAL A 12 -18.53 -9.25 -24.98
C VAL A 12 -19.03 -8.60 -26.26
N ARG A 13 -19.72 -9.36 -27.12
CA ARG A 13 -20.26 -8.84 -28.38
C ARG A 13 -21.25 -7.69 -28.18
N ARG A 14 -21.99 -7.69 -27.07
CA ARG A 14 -22.96 -6.63 -26.70
C ARG A 14 -22.33 -5.47 -25.92
N GLY A 15 -21.03 -5.51 -25.62
CA GLY A 15 -20.37 -4.50 -24.80
C GLY A 15 -20.72 -4.56 -23.31
N LEU A 16 -21.34 -5.66 -22.85
CA LEU A 16 -21.71 -5.88 -21.45
C LEU A 16 -20.55 -6.46 -20.61
N ALA A 17 -19.45 -6.83 -21.27
CA ALA A 17 -18.18 -7.21 -20.66
C ALA A 17 -17.03 -6.84 -21.60
N ARG A 18 -15.90 -6.39 -21.04
CA ARG A 18 -14.70 -5.96 -21.77
C ARG A 18 -13.84 -7.13 -22.29
N SER A 19 -14.02 -8.33 -21.75
CA SER A 19 -13.34 -9.55 -22.19
C SER A 19 -14.17 -10.79 -21.86
N ARG A 20 -13.85 -11.93 -22.49
CA ARG A 20 -14.51 -13.22 -22.17
C ARG A 20 -14.20 -13.71 -20.76
N GLU A 21 -13.09 -13.28 -20.19
CA GLU A 21 -12.69 -13.58 -18.82
C GLU A 21 -13.54 -12.79 -17.83
N GLN A 22 -13.68 -11.48 -18.01
CA GLN A 22 -14.61 -10.66 -17.20
C GLN A 22 -16.06 -11.15 -17.34
N ALA A 23 -16.46 -11.59 -18.53
CA ALA A 23 -17.79 -12.17 -18.74
C ALA A 23 -18.01 -13.44 -17.91
N ARG A 24 -16.97 -14.26 -17.68
CA ARG A 24 -17.06 -15.45 -16.80
C ARG A 24 -17.15 -15.04 -15.34
N GLU A 25 -16.30 -14.10 -14.91
CA GLU A 25 -16.33 -13.55 -13.54
C GLU A 25 -17.73 -13.02 -13.19
N LEU A 26 -18.37 -12.27 -14.09
CA LEU A 26 -19.74 -11.76 -13.90
C LEU A 26 -20.78 -12.88 -13.79
N ILE A 27 -20.62 -13.97 -14.56
CA ILE A 27 -21.55 -15.11 -14.52
C ILE A 27 -21.34 -15.92 -13.24
N ASP A 28 -20.09 -16.17 -12.85
CA ASP A 28 -19.73 -16.93 -11.66
C ASP A 28 -20.12 -16.16 -10.39
N ALA A 29 -20.06 -14.83 -10.41
CA ALA A 29 -20.55 -13.94 -9.36
C ALA A 29 -22.08 -13.81 -9.29
N GLY A 30 -22.84 -14.44 -10.20
CA GLY A 30 -24.30 -14.36 -10.24
C GLY A 30 -24.84 -13.01 -10.74
N ASN A 31 -23.98 -12.18 -11.34
CA ASN A 31 -24.30 -10.83 -11.80
C ASN A 31 -24.98 -10.80 -13.18
N VAL A 32 -25.15 -11.94 -13.83
CA VAL A 32 -25.78 -12.03 -15.16
C VAL A 32 -27.13 -12.73 -15.06
N LYS A 33 -28.19 -12.09 -15.55
CA LYS A 33 -29.51 -12.68 -15.73
C LYS A 33 -29.83 -12.85 -17.21
N VAL A 34 -30.30 -14.03 -17.59
CA VAL A 34 -30.79 -14.35 -18.93
C VAL A 34 -32.28 -14.63 -18.81
N ASN A 35 -33.13 -13.89 -19.53
CA ASN A 35 -34.60 -13.95 -19.37
C ASN A 35 -35.08 -13.76 -17.91
N GLY A 36 -34.39 -12.91 -17.15
CA GLY A 36 -34.71 -12.66 -15.74
C GLY A 36 -34.23 -13.72 -14.75
N THR A 37 -33.65 -14.83 -15.22
CA THR A 37 -33.09 -15.88 -14.35
C THR A 37 -31.56 -15.74 -14.25
N PRO A 38 -30.95 -15.85 -13.06
CA PRO A 38 -29.49 -15.88 -12.92
C PRO A 38 -28.85 -16.95 -13.78
N ALA A 39 -27.82 -16.56 -14.52
CA ALA A 39 -26.99 -17.46 -15.30
C ALA A 39 -25.83 -17.98 -14.47
N SER A 40 -25.55 -19.27 -14.54
CA SER A 40 -24.47 -19.93 -13.78
C SER A 40 -23.44 -20.64 -14.66
N LYS A 41 -23.65 -20.65 -15.99
CA LYS A 41 -22.80 -21.38 -16.94
C LYS A 41 -22.39 -20.47 -18.10
N PRO A 42 -21.10 -20.08 -18.20
CA PRO A 42 -20.59 -19.24 -19.29
C PRO A 42 -20.77 -19.81 -20.69
N ALA A 43 -20.81 -21.14 -20.79
CA ALA A 43 -20.99 -21.88 -22.04
C ALA A 43 -22.46 -21.98 -22.52
N THR A 44 -23.41 -21.44 -21.76
CA THR A 44 -24.84 -21.51 -22.12
C THR A 44 -25.08 -20.85 -23.47
N ASN A 45 -25.75 -21.56 -24.38
CA ASN A 45 -26.09 -21.03 -25.69
C ASN A 45 -27.32 -20.13 -25.60
N VAL A 46 -27.16 -18.85 -25.93
CA VAL A 46 -28.21 -17.84 -25.94
C VAL A 46 -28.45 -17.36 -27.38
N ALA A 47 -29.70 -17.03 -27.71
CA ALA A 47 -30.02 -16.44 -29.00
C ALA A 47 -29.67 -14.93 -28.98
N ARG A 48 -29.37 -14.37 -30.15
CA ARG A 48 -28.95 -12.96 -30.27
C ARG A 48 -29.97 -11.94 -29.75
N ASP A 49 -31.24 -12.29 -29.74
CA ASP A 49 -32.37 -11.50 -29.28
C ASP A 49 -32.75 -11.77 -27.81
N THR A 50 -32.14 -12.79 -27.18
CA THR A 50 -32.42 -13.12 -25.78
C THR A 50 -32.08 -11.94 -24.87
N PRO A 51 -33.02 -11.45 -24.05
CA PRO A 51 -32.75 -10.46 -23.01
C PRO A 51 -31.64 -10.93 -22.04
N ILE A 52 -30.60 -10.12 -21.93
CA ILE A 52 -29.49 -10.32 -20.99
C ILE A 52 -29.38 -9.04 -20.18
N VAL A 53 -29.45 -9.18 -18.87
CA VAL A 53 -29.22 -8.10 -17.92
C VAL A 53 -27.97 -8.48 -17.15
N VAL A 54 -26.92 -7.68 -17.28
CA VAL A 54 -25.86 -7.69 -16.28
C VAL A 54 -26.36 -6.76 -15.19
N THR A 55 -26.88 -7.34 -14.11
CA THR A 55 -26.94 -6.57 -12.88
C THR A 55 -25.49 -6.39 -12.51
N GLU A 56 -24.97 -5.17 -12.63
CA GLU A 56 -23.81 -4.81 -11.83
C GLU A 56 -24.17 -5.29 -10.43
N GLY A 57 -23.55 -6.39 -9.99
CA GLY A 57 -23.48 -6.61 -8.57
C GLY A 57 -22.92 -5.33 -7.99
N GLN A 58 -23.10 -5.10 -6.71
CA GLN A 58 -22.17 -4.24 -6.01
C GLN A 58 -20.77 -4.88 -6.02
N THR A 59 -20.19 -5.16 -7.19
CA THR A 59 -18.76 -5.14 -7.43
C THR A 59 -18.40 -3.68 -7.33
N ASP A 60 -18.33 -3.20 -6.09
CA ASP A 60 -17.36 -2.25 -5.61
C ASP A 60 -16.62 -1.56 -6.77
N ASP A 61 -17.21 -0.48 -7.31
CA ASP A 61 -16.71 0.32 -8.44
C ASP A 61 -15.44 1.09 -8.02
N TRP A 62 -14.43 0.37 -7.54
CA TRP A 62 -13.15 0.94 -7.18
C TRP A 62 -12.30 1.12 -8.43
N ALA A 63 -11.53 2.19 -8.44
CA ALA A 63 -10.59 2.46 -9.53
C ALA A 63 -9.60 1.31 -9.82
N SER A 64 -9.27 0.49 -8.81
CA SER A 64 -8.41 -0.69 -9.00
C SER A 64 -8.57 -1.71 -7.88
N ARG A 65 -8.02 -2.92 -8.10
CA ARG A 65 -7.88 -3.97 -7.06
C ARG A 65 -7.05 -3.51 -5.86
N GLY A 66 -6.22 -2.47 -6.02
CA GLY A 66 -5.47 -1.86 -4.92
C GLY A 66 -6.40 -1.38 -3.79
N ALA A 67 -7.60 -0.90 -4.11
CA ALA A 67 -8.56 -0.44 -3.10
C ALA A 67 -8.81 -1.48 -1.99
N HIS A 68 -8.96 -2.75 -2.36
CA HIS A 68 -9.20 -3.84 -1.41
C HIS A 68 -8.01 -4.12 -0.48
N LYS A 69 -6.79 -3.79 -0.90
CA LYS A 69 -5.61 -3.89 -0.03
C LYS A 69 -5.68 -2.86 1.09
N LEU A 70 -5.92 -1.58 0.74
CA LEU A 70 -6.04 -0.52 1.74
C LEU A 70 -7.28 -0.70 2.63
N LEU A 71 -8.41 -1.15 2.08
CA LEU A 71 -9.59 -1.49 2.88
C LEU A 71 -9.30 -2.57 3.92
N GLY A 72 -8.53 -3.60 3.56
CA GLY A 72 -8.09 -4.63 4.50
C GLY A 72 -7.21 -4.06 5.61
N ALA A 73 -6.26 -3.18 5.27
CA ALA A 73 -5.41 -2.52 6.25
C ALA A 73 -6.21 -1.62 7.21
N LEU A 74 -7.11 -0.79 6.66
CA LEU A 74 -7.98 0.07 7.45
C LEU A 74 -8.92 -0.74 8.36
N ALA A 75 -9.49 -1.84 7.89
CA ALA A 75 -10.32 -2.71 8.72
C ALA A 75 -9.56 -3.27 9.95
N ALA A 76 -8.24 -3.50 9.81
CA ALA A 76 -7.40 -3.94 10.92
C ALA A 76 -6.96 -2.79 11.84
N PHE A 77 -6.70 -1.60 11.29
CA PHE A 77 -6.09 -0.48 12.03
C PHE A 77 -7.08 0.55 12.58
N GLU A 78 -8.25 0.74 11.96
CA GLU A 78 -9.29 1.67 12.45
C GLU A 78 -9.74 1.34 13.88
N PRO A 79 -9.98 0.06 14.27
CA PRO A 79 -10.32 -0.28 15.65
C PRO A 79 -9.22 0.06 16.67
N LEU A 80 -7.98 0.22 16.20
CA LEU A 80 -6.82 0.54 17.02
C LEU A 80 -6.53 2.04 17.08
N GLY A 81 -7.20 2.86 16.27
CA GLY A 81 -7.12 4.33 16.34
C GLY A 81 -6.75 5.03 15.04
N VAL A 82 -6.47 4.32 13.94
CA VAL A 82 -6.30 4.98 12.63
C VAL A 82 -7.63 5.59 12.19
N SER A 83 -7.57 6.79 11.63
CA SER A 83 -8.73 7.44 11.00
C SER A 83 -8.31 8.08 9.68
N VAL A 84 -9.24 8.18 8.73
CA VAL A 84 -9.11 8.91 7.45
C VAL A 84 -10.02 10.15 7.44
N ASP A 85 -11.11 10.14 8.21
CA ASP A 85 -12.14 11.16 8.13
C ASP A 85 -11.59 12.56 8.47
N GLY A 86 -11.91 13.52 7.61
CA GLY A 86 -11.46 14.91 7.72
C GLY A 86 -9.95 15.15 7.52
N LYS A 87 -9.15 14.10 7.25
CA LYS A 87 -7.70 14.20 7.09
C LYS A 87 -7.29 14.67 5.70
N ARG A 88 -6.16 15.36 5.64
CA ARG A 88 -5.38 15.56 4.41
C ARG A 88 -4.46 14.38 4.20
N CYS A 89 -4.57 13.77 3.04
CA CYS A 89 -3.90 12.51 2.75
C CYS A 89 -2.90 12.65 1.59
N LEU A 90 -1.86 11.82 1.61
CA LEU A 90 -0.96 11.61 0.49
C LEU A 90 -1.09 10.15 0.03
N ASP A 91 -1.39 9.94 -1.24
CA ASP A 91 -1.32 8.64 -1.91
C ASP A 91 -0.01 8.55 -2.70
N ALA A 92 1.00 7.90 -2.10
CA ALA A 92 2.33 7.74 -2.68
C ALA A 92 2.36 6.52 -3.63
N GLY A 93 2.25 6.80 -4.93
CA GLY A 93 2.11 5.78 -5.98
C GLY A 93 0.65 5.53 -6.36
N ALA A 94 -0.10 6.60 -6.60
CA ALA A 94 -1.55 6.55 -6.79
C ALA A 94 -2.00 5.66 -7.96
N SER A 95 -1.18 5.56 -9.01
CA SER A 95 -1.44 4.80 -10.23
C SER A 95 -2.85 5.07 -10.78
N THR A 96 -3.68 4.05 -10.90
CA THR A 96 -5.07 4.17 -11.36
C THR A 96 -6.02 4.80 -10.32
N GLY A 97 -5.61 4.89 -9.05
CA GLY A 97 -6.31 5.61 -8.00
C GLY A 97 -7.06 4.76 -6.99
N GLY A 98 -6.72 3.48 -6.86
CA GLY A 98 -7.42 2.58 -5.94
C GLY A 98 -7.38 3.04 -4.49
N PHE A 99 -6.22 3.53 -4.01
CA PHE A 99 -6.07 4.04 -2.64
C PHE A 99 -6.72 5.42 -2.50
N THR A 100 -6.48 6.34 -3.44
CA THR A 100 -7.18 7.63 -3.54
C THR A 100 -8.70 7.48 -3.43
N ASP A 101 -9.32 6.57 -4.19
CA ASP A 101 -10.78 6.32 -4.14
C ASP A 101 -11.23 5.88 -2.73
N VAL A 102 -10.48 4.98 -2.09
CA VAL A 102 -10.74 4.55 -0.70
C VAL A 102 -10.66 5.72 0.27
N LEU A 103 -9.62 6.55 0.17
CA LEU A 103 -9.45 7.72 1.04
C LEU A 103 -10.63 8.68 0.91
N LEU A 104 -11.05 9.02 -0.31
CA LEU A 104 -12.17 9.93 -0.55
C LEU A 104 -13.49 9.38 0.00
N ARG A 105 -13.75 8.08 -0.17
CA ARG A 105 -14.97 7.44 0.36
C ARG A 105 -14.94 7.27 1.88
N ARG A 106 -13.76 7.29 2.49
CA ARG A 106 -13.55 7.28 3.94
C ARG A 106 -13.51 8.67 4.57
N GLY A 107 -13.85 9.71 3.80
CA GLY A 107 -14.02 11.07 4.33
C GLY A 107 -12.77 11.93 4.32
N ALA A 108 -11.72 11.55 3.58
CA ALA A 108 -10.56 12.42 3.41
C ALA A 108 -11.00 13.82 2.90
N ARG A 109 -10.46 14.86 3.54
CA ARG A 109 -10.72 16.26 3.19
C ARG A 109 -10.11 16.60 1.83
N GLU A 110 -8.89 16.15 1.60
CA GLU A 110 -8.13 16.32 0.37
C GLU A 110 -7.09 15.19 0.22
N VAL A 111 -6.73 14.85 -1.01
CA VAL A 111 -5.77 13.80 -1.34
C VAL A 111 -4.75 14.32 -2.36
N GLU A 112 -3.49 14.36 -1.95
CA GLU A 112 -2.35 14.56 -2.82
C GLU A 112 -2.00 13.22 -3.48
N ALA A 113 -2.33 13.06 -4.76
CA ALA A 113 -2.12 11.81 -5.51
C ALA A 113 -0.83 11.90 -6.33
N VAL A 114 0.23 11.24 -5.86
CA VAL A 114 1.57 11.30 -6.47
C VAL A 114 1.85 10.05 -7.28
N ASP A 115 2.30 10.22 -8.53
CA ASP A 115 2.77 9.10 -9.35
C ASP A 115 3.95 9.51 -10.25
N VAL A 116 4.82 8.54 -10.55
CA VAL A 116 5.93 8.74 -11.51
C VAL A 116 5.46 8.66 -12.97
N GLY A 117 4.32 8.02 -13.21
CA GLY A 117 3.62 7.97 -14.47
C GLY A 117 2.94 9.30 -14.80
N TYR A 118 2.23 9.30 -15.94
CA TYR A 118 1.46 10.45 -16.39
C TYR A 118 0.05 9.99 -16.77
N GLY A 119 -0.98 10.69 -16.26
CA GLY A 119 -2.37 10.47 -16.62
C GLY A 119 -2.92 9.09 -16.27
N GLN A 120 -2.39 8.43 -15.22
CA GLN A 120 -2.81 7.06 -14.86
C GLN A 120 -4.12 7.01 -14.10
N LEU A 121 -4.40 8.04 -13.30
CA LEU A 121 -5.56 8.12 -12.43
C LEU A 121 -6.86 8.09 -13.25
N VAL A 122 -7.88 7.36 -12.80
CA VAL A 122 -9.16 7.32 -13.54
C VAL A 122 -9.85 8.69 -13.54
N TRP A 123 -10.54 9.01 -14.63
CA TRP A 123 -11.15 10.33 -14.87
C TRP A 123 -11.97 10.86 -13.69
N LYS A 124 -12.81 10.01 -13.08
CA LYS A 124 -13.66 10.40 -11.94
C LYS A 124 -12.87 10.97 -10.76
N LEU A 125 -11.66 10.46 -10.53
CA LEU A 125 -10.78 10.93 -9.46
C LEU A 125 -9.95 12.13 -9.91
N GLN A 126 -9.52 12.17 -11.17
CA GLN A 126 -8.80 13.33 -11.73
C GLN A 126 -9.62 14.61 -11.68
N THR A 127 -10.94 14.50 -11.71
CA THR A 127 -11.87 15.64 -11.72
C THR A 127 -12.49 15.93 -10.36
N ASP A 128 -12.19 15.15 -9.32
CA ASP A 128 -12.67 15.42 -7.96
C ASP A 128 -11.88 16.60 -7.39
N GLU A 129 -12.57 17.64 -6.92
CA GLU A 129 -11.96 18.88 -6.42
C GLU A 129 -11.07 18.67 -5.19
N ARG A 130 -11.22 17.53 -4.50
CA ARG A 130 -10.41 17.15 -3.34
C ARG A 130 -9.11 16.46 -3.74
N VAL A 131 -8.92 16.14 -5.03
CA VAL A 131 -7.75 15.39 -5.51
C VAL A 131 -6.78 16.32 -6.24
N HIS A 132 -5.55 16.35 -5.75
CA HIS A 132 -4.45 17.13 -6.32
C HIS A 132 -3.43 16.18 -6.94
N VAL A 133 -3.35 16.17 -8.27
CA VAL A 133 -2.53 15.20 -9.02
C VAL A 133 -1.12 15.73 -9.24
N HIS A 134 -0.12 14.94 -8.82
CA HIS A 134 1.30 15.19 -9.01
C HIS A 134 1.92 14.13 -9.90
N ASP A 135 1.64 14.21 -11.20
CA ASP A 135 2.22 13.32 -12.21
C ASP A 135 3.73 13.58 -12.41
N ARG A 136 4.44 12.56 -12.91
CA ARG A 136 5.88 12.59 -13.18
C ARG A 136 6.72 13.00 -11.96
N THR A 137 6.21 12.76 -10.76
CA THR A 137 6.86 13.14 -9.51
C THR A 137 7.40 11.90 -8.81
N ASN A 138 8.71 11.90 -8.55
CA ASN A 138 9.34 10.81 -7.81
C ASN A 138 9.20 11.05 -6.31
N VAL A 139 8.55 10.12 -5.61
CA VAL A 139 8.30 10.18 -4.16
C VAL A 139 9.58 10.39 -3.33
N ARG A 140 10.75 9.96 -3.82
CA ARG A 140 12.06 10.16 -3.16
C ARG A 140 12.46 11.62 -3.00
N HIS A 141 11.87 12.51 -3.78
CA HIS A 141 12.19 13.93 -3.83
C HIS A 141 11.00 14.78 -3.39
N LEU A 142 9.95 14.17 -2.84
CA LEU A 142 8.85 14.91 -2.27
C LEU A 142 9.31 15.71 -1.06
N THR A 143 8.79 16.92 -0.99
CA THR A 143 8.88 17.79 0.18
C THR A 143 7.49 18.34 0.47
N PRO A 144 7.21 18.81 1.69
CA PRO A 144 5.95 19.48 2.01
C PRO A 144 5.59 20.57 1.01
N GLU A 145 6.56 21.36 0.54
CA GLU A 145 6.34 22.47 -0.39
C GLU A 145 5.80 22.00 -1.74
N VAL A 146 6.30 20.87 -2.26
CA VAL A 146 5.84 20.29 -3.53
C VAL A 146 4.35 19.94 -3.47
N ILE A 147 3.92 19.41 -2.34
CA ILE A 147 2.54 18.97 -2.11
C ILE A 147 1.71 20.01 -1.35
N GLY A 148 2.13 21.27 -1.24
CA GLY A 148 1.33 22.32 -0.61
C GLY A 148 1.19 22.27 0.93
N GLY A 149 2.06 21.54 1.63
CA GLY A 149 2.15 21.46 3.08
C GLY A 149 2.25 20.02 3.59
N PRO A 150 2.45 19.82 4.91
CA PRO A 150 2.44 18.48 5.48
C PRO A 150 1.04 17.84 5.42
N VAL A 151 0.98 16.51 5.51
CA VAL A 151 -0.26 15.72 5.50
C VAL A 151 -0.50 15.04 6.84
N ASP A 152 -1.75 14.65 7.10
CA ASP A 152 -2.17 13.94 8.31
C ASP A 152 -2.00 12.42 8.19
N LEU A 153 -2.15 11.89 6.97
CA LEU A 153 -2.09 10.46 6.67
C LEU A 153 -1.37 10.21 5.35
N ILE A 154 -0.44 9.26 5.33
CA ILE A 154 0.19 8.77 4.09
C ILE A 154 -0.24 7.33 3.87
N VAL A 155 -0.58 6.99 2.63
CA VAL A 155 -0.71 5.59 2.16
C VAL A 155 0.24 5.40 0.98
N GLY A 156 0.75 4.18 0.77
CA GLY A 156 1.64 3.94 -0.37
C GLY A 156 1.72 2.49 -0.84
N ASP A 157 1.53 2.30 -2.15
CA ASP A 157 1.64 1.02 -2.87
C ASP A 157 2.75 1.12 -3.94
N LEU A 158 3.99 1.31 -3.50
CA LEU A 158 5.13 1.54 -4.40
C LEU A 158 5.69 0.23 -4.94
N SER A 159 6.09 0.22 -6.22
CA SER A 159 6.69 -0.96 -6.88
C SER A 159 8.09 -0.64 -7.40
N PHE A 160 8.95 -1.66 -7.49
CA PHE A 160 10.32 -1.56 -8.02
C PHE A 160 11.26 -0.62 -7.25
N ILE A 161 10.90 -0.28 -6.02
CA ILE A 161 11.70 0.56 -5.12
C ILE A 161 11.57 0.01 -3.70
N SER A 162 12.67 0.04 -2.95
CA SER A 162 12.66 -0.26 -1.52
C SER A 162 12.06 0.90 -0.74
N LEU A 163 11.23 0.61 0.24
CA LEU A 163 10.67 1.61 1.15
C LEU A 163 11.77 2.38 1.91
N LYS A 164 12.93 1.74 2.15
CA LYS A 164 14.08 2.39 2.79
C LYS A 164 14.57 3.63 2.03
N LEU A 165 14.35 3.70 0.71
CA LEU A 165 14.77 4.83 -0.12
C LEU A 165 13.75 5.99 -0.18
N VAL A 166 12.51 5.76 0.25
CA VAL A 166 11.41 6.74 0.13
C VAL A 166 10.90 7.20 1.49
N LEU A 167 11.03 6.38 2.54
CA LEU A 167 10.60 6.70 3.89
C LEU A 167 11.15 8.05 4.40
N PRO A 168 12.41 8.47 4.13
CA PRO A 168 12.87 9.78 4.56
C PRO A 168 12.02 10.93 3.99
N ALA A 169 11.67 10.88 2.71
CA ALA A 169 10.84 11.91 2.07
C ALA A 169 9.39 11.86 2.58
N LEU A 170 8.82 10.66 2.73
CA LEU A 170 7.47 10.48 3.28
C LEU A 170 7.38 10.96 4.73
N ALA A 171 8.36 10.62 5.57
CA ALA A 171 8.46 11.11 6.94
C ALA A 171 8.57 12.64 7.00
N GLY A 172 9.28 13.26 6.05
CA GLY A 172 9.35 14.72 5.90
C GLY A 172 8.01 15.37 5.54
N CYS A 173 7.16 14.69 4.78
CA CYS A 173 5.83 15.17 4.39
C CYS A 173 4.76 14.95 5.46
N LEU A 174 5.00 14.09 6.44
CA LEU A 174 4.05 13.78 7.51
C LEU A 174 4.16 14.80 8.65
N ARG A 175 3.05 15.35 9.14
CA ARG A 175 3.09 16.20 10.35
C ARG A 175 3.39 15.37 11.61
N PRO A 176 3.92 15.97 12.69
CA PRO A 176 3.92 15.35 14.01
C PRO A 176 2.52 14.87 14.41
N GLY A 177 2.45 13.67 14.99
CA GLY A 177 1.21 12.97 15.33
C GLY A 177 0.44 12.42 14.13
N GLY A 178 1.02 12.46 12.93
CA GLY A 178 0.45 11.88 11.71
C GLY A 178 0.75 10.39 11.57
N ASP A 179 -0.03 9.72 10.72
CA ASP A 179 0.11 8.28 10.45
C ASP A 179 0.60 8.01 9.02
N ALA A 180 1.36 6.94 8.82
CA ALA A 180 1.69 6.40 7.51
C ALA A 180 1.39 4.91 7.44
N LEU A 181 0.79 4.48 6.34
CA LEU A 181 0.42 3.10 6.04
C LEU A 181 1.15 2.62 4.76
N PRO A 182 2.49 2.59 4.73
CA PRO A 182 3.20 2.06 3.56
C PRO A 182 3.04 0.55 3.47
N MET A 183 2.97 0.05 2.24
CA MET A 183 2.93 -1.38 1.97
C MET A 183 4.32 -1.93 1.67
N VAL A 184 4.84 -2.77 2.57
CA VAL A 184 6.06 -3.55 2.38
C VAL A 184 5.81 -4.68 1.39
N LYS A 185 6.68 -4.74 0.38
CA LYS A 185 6.69 -5.78 -0.64
C LYS A 185 8.02 -6.53 -0.58
N PRO A 186 8.11 -7.69 0.10
CA PRO A 186 9.38 -8.37 0.33
C PRO A 186 10.26 -8.54 -0.90
N GLN A 187 9.66 -8.79 -2.07
CA GLN A 187 10.36 -8.92 -3.36
C GLN A 187 11.17 -7.69 -3.79
N PHE A 188 10.88 -6.51 -3.24
CA PHE A 188 11.62 -5.28 -3.49
C PHE A 188 12.56 -4.90 -2.34
N GLU A 189 12.53 -5.62 -1.21
CA GLU A 189 13.32 -5.33 -0.01
C GLU A 189 14.49 -6.31 0.21
N VAL A 190 14.30 -7.61 -0.02
CA VAL A 190 15.28 -8.65 0.36
C VAL A 190 16.51 -8.74 -0.56
N GLY A 191 16.59 -7.92 -1.61
CA GLY A 191 17.68 -7.94 -2.59
C GLY A 191 17.59 -9.09 -3.62
N LYS A 192 18.20 -8.88 -4.80
CA LYS A 192 17.98 -9.72 -6.00
C LYS A 192 18.31 -11.21 -5.81
N ASN A 193 19.33 -11.54 -5.01
CA ASN A 193 19.78 -12.93 -4.83
C ASN A 193 18.88 -13.77 -3.91
N ARG A 194 17.90 -13.14 -3.26
CA ARG A 194 17.01 -13.77 -2.26
C ARG A 194 15.56 -13.85 -2.74
N VAL A 195 15.32 -13.46 -3.99
CA VAL A 195 14.03 -13.60 -4.66
C VAL A 195 14.00 -14.90 -5.44
N GLY A 196 13.02 -15.76 -5.14
CA GLY A 196 12.89 -17.05 -5.80
C GLY A 196 12.37 -16.97 -7.24
N ALA A 197 12.23 -18.14 -7.87
CA ALA A 197 11.68 -18.25 -9.21
C ALA A 197 10.31 -17.55 -9.33
N GLY A 198 10.14 -16.80 -10.42
CA GLY A 198 8.94 -15.99 -10.69
C GLY A 198 8.91 -14.64 -9.98
N GLY A 199 9.99 -14.23 -9.31
CA GLY A 199 10.02 -12.96 -8.57
C GLY A 199 9.28 -13.03 -7.23
N VAL A 200 9.17 -14.22 -6.64
CA VAL A 200 8.34 -14.48 -5.45
C VAL A 200 9.20 -14.83 -4.23
N VAL A 201 8.96 -14.15 -3.11
CA VAL A 201 9.57 -14.44 -1.81
C VAL A 201 8.65 -15.38 -1.03
N ARG A 202 9.00 -16.68 -1.00
CA ARG A 202 8.21 -17.74 -0.35
C ARG A 202 8.63 -18.03 1.08
N ASP A 203 9.90 -17.78 1.44
CA ASP A 203 10.39 -18.06 2.79
C ASP A 203 9.78 -17.05 3.78
N PRO A 204 8.99 -17.50 4.77
CA PRO A 204 8.39 -16.61 5.77
C PRO A 204 9.42 -15.80 6.55
N ARG A 205 10.63 -16.33 6.75
CA ARG A 205 11.70 -15.59 7.45
C ARG A 205 12.19 -14.42 6.62
N LEU A 206 12.29 -14.58 5.30
CA LEU A 206 12.63 -13.48 4.39
C LEU A 206 11.53 -12.41 4.34
N ARG A 207 10.27 -12.83 4.45
CA ARG A 207 9.14 -11.89 4.57
C ARG A 207 9.22 -11.09 5.86
N ALA A 208 9.45 -11.75 7.00
CA ALA A 208 9.60 -11.10 8.31
C ALA A 208 10.79 -10.12 8.31
N GLU A 209 11.95 -10.56 7.83
CA GLU A 209 13.16 -9.72 7.73
C GLU A 209 12.95 -8.47 6.87
N ALA A 210 12.24 -8.58 5.74
CA ALA A 210 11.91 -7.42 4.92
C ALA A 210 11.05 -6.38 5.68
N VAL A 211 10.11 -6.84 6.49
CA VAL A 211 9.25 -5.97 7.30
C VAL A 211 10.05 -5.36 8.45
N GLU A 212 10.92 -6.12 9.11
CA GLU A 212 11.81 -5.66 10.18
C GLU A 212 12.77 -4.57 9.70
N ASP A 213 13.41 -4.79 8.54
CA ASP A 213 14.31 -3.82 7.92
C ASP A 213 13.63 -2.46 7.68
N VAL A 214 12.37 -2.49 7.21
CA VAL A 214 11.59 -1.28 6.94
C VAL A 214 11.13 -0.64 8.25
N ALA A 215 10.72 -1.42 9.25
CA ALA A 215 10.35 -0.91 10.56
C ALA A 215 11.54 -0.26 11.28
N ALA A 216 12.73 -0.85 11.21
CA ALA A 216 13.95 -0.29 11.77
C ALA A 216 14.34 1.02 11.09
N MET A 217 14.22 1.09 9.75
CA MET A 217 14.42 2.33 9.01
C MET A 217 13.41 3.41 9.41
N ALA A 218 12.13 3.04 9.57
CA ALA A 218 11.10 3.96 10.04
C ALA A 218 11.41 4.49 11.46
N ALA A 219 11.83 3.62 12.38
CA ALA A 219 12.23 4.02 13.74
C ALA A 219 13.37 5.05 13.73
N SER A 220 14.38 4.86 12.86
CA SER A 220 15.48 5.83 12.69
C SER A 220 15.05 7.22 12.20
N LEU A 221 13.82 7.33 11.67
CA LEU A 221 13.21 8.57 11.15
C LEU A 221 12.17 9.15 12.13
N GLY A 222 12.10 8.63 13.36
CA GLY A 222 11.12 9.05 14.36
C GLY A 222 9.70 8.56 14.08
N LEU A 223 9.58 7.41 13.39
CA LEU A 223 8.30 6.75 13.13
C LEU A 223 8.20 5.45 13.94
N THR A 224 7.26 5.42 14.88
CA THR A 224 6.98 4.24 15.71
C THR A 224 6.04 3.27 15.00
N THR A 225 6.38 1.97 14.97
CA THR A 225 5.53 0.94 14.33
C THR A 225 4.42 0.49 15.28
N ARG A 226 3.19 0.93 15.08
CA ARG A 226 2.05 0.64 15.96
C ARG A 226 1.41 -0.73 15.71
N ALA A 227 1.29 -1.13 14.45
CA ALA A 227 0.72 -2.42 14.05
C ALA A 227 1.25 -2.89 12.68
N VAL A 228 1.13 -4.18 12.40
CA VAL A 228 1.48 -4.80 11.11
C VAL A 228 0.36 -5.74 10.71
N VAL A 229 -0.01 -5.76 9.43
CA VAL A 229 -1.01 -6.71 8.91
C VAL A 229 -0.61 -7.18 7.51
N ALA A 230 -0.83 -8.45 7.21
CA ALA A 230 -0.70 -8.94 5.84
C ALA A 230 -1.83 -8.39 4.95
N SER A 231 -1.50 -8.00 3.72
CA SER A 231 -2.50 -7.65 2.71
C SER A 231 -3.41 -8.86 2.45
N PRO A 232 -4.75 -8.67 2.41
CA PRO A 232 -5.68 -9.76 2.15
C PRO A 232 -5.58 -10.31 0.73
N LEU A 233 -4.99 -9.53 -0.19
CA LEU A 233 -4.74 -9.92 -1.57
C LEU A 233 -3.25 -10.02 -1.84
N PRO A 234 -2.77 -11.12 -2.45
CA PRO A 234 -1.39 -11.20 -2.88
C PRO A 234 -1.12 -10.24 -4.05
N GLY A 235 0.15 -9.87 -4.23
CA GLY A 235 0.61 -9.15 -5.41
C GLY A 235 0.39 -9.98 -6.69
N PRO A 236 0.54 -9.37 -7.90
CA PRO A 236 0.21 -10.02 -9.16
C PRO A 236 0.90 -11.37 -9.41
N SER A 237 2.13 -11.52 -8.91
CA SER A 237 2.92 -12.77 -9.02
C SER A 237 2.73 -13.72 -7.83
N GLY A 238 1.84 -13.41 -6.89
CA GLY A 238 1.59 -14.22 -5.69
C GLY A 238 2.44 -13.85 -4.47
N ASN A 239 3.14 -12.70 -4.48
CA ASN A 239 3.87 -12.24 -3.29
C ASN A 239 2.89 -11.83 -2.18
N VAL A 240 3.23 -12.19 -0.95
CA VAL A 240 2.53 -11.69 0.22
C VAL A 240 3.16 -10.36 0.61
N GLU A 241 2.29 -9.37 0.79
CA GLU A 241 2.64 -7.97 1.03
C GLU A 241 2.07 -7.57 2.39
N PHE A 242 2.66 -6.57 3.05
CA PHE A 242 2.32 -6.21 4.43
C PHE A 242 2.10 -4.72 4.54
N PHE A 243 1.11 -4.26 5.31
CA PHE A 243 1.03 -2.86 5.72
C PHE A 243 1.65 -2.70 7.10
N LEU A 244 2.41 -1.62 7.26
CA LEU A 244 2.88 -1.15 8.56
C LEU A 244 2.06 0.07 8.91
N TRP A 245 1.50 0.11 10.11
CA TRP A 245 1.02 1.37 10.67
C TRP A 245 2.18 2.03 11.40
N LEU A 246 2.70 3.08 10.80
CA LEU A 246 3.74 3.94 11.34
C LEU A 246 3.11 5.21 11.89
N HIS A 247 3.53 5.64 13.07
CA HIS A 247 3.07 6.86 13.70
C HIS A 247 4.27 7.79 13.92
N LYS A 248 4.14 9.05 13.49
CA LYS A 248 5.18 10.06 13.71
C LYS A 248 5.00 10.65 15.09
N ASP A 249 5.91 10.32 16.00
CA ASP A 249 5.80 10.76 17.38
C ASP A 249 5.87 12.30 17.48
N ASP A 250 5.18 12.87 18.47
CA ASP A 250 5.15 14.31 18.76
C ASP A 250 6.50 14.78 19.32
N GLY A 251 7.53 14.77 18.47
CA GLY A 251 8.81 15.45 18.64
C GLY A 251 9.79 14.86 19.67
N VAL A 252 10.78 14.11 19.16
CA VAL A 252 12.19 14.54 19.22
C VAL A 252 12.76 14.31 17.83
N VAL A 253 13.12 15.39 17.13
CA VAL A 253 13.90 15.29 15.91
C VAL A 253 15.32 14.92 16.36
N SER A 254 15.65 13.64 16.41
CA SER A 254 17.05 13.25 16.39
C SER A 254 17.58 13.66 15.02
N GLU A 255 18.62 14.51 14.99
CA GLU A 255 19.30 14.80 13.73
C GLU A 255 19.65 13.46 13.05
N PRO A 256 19.42 13.33 11.73
CA PRO A 256 19.79 12.12 11.03
C PRO A 256 21.29 11.90 11.28
N LYS A 257 21.64 10.75 11.90
CA LYS A 257 23.03 10.31 11.98
C LYS A 257 23.50 10.08 10.55
N VAL A 258 24.13 11.10 9.97
CA VAL A 258 24.85 10.99 8.72
C VAL A 258 25.89 9.89 8.93
N LEU A 259 25.77 8.78 8.21
CA LEU A 259 26.82 7.77 8.11
C LEU A 259 28.00 8.43 7.38
N SER A 260 28.84 9.14 8.12
CA SER A 260 30.11 9.64 7.60
C SER A 260 31.07 8.46 7.44
N GLU A 261 31.40 8.12 6.20
CA GLU A 261 32.52 7.24 5.89
C GLU A 261 33.79 7.82 6.51
N GLN A 262 34.36 7.11 7.48
CA GLN A 262 35.61 7.50 8.14
C GLN A 262 36.78 7.35 7.15
N MET A 263 37.28 8.48 6.65
CA MET A 263 38.67 8.56 6.17
C MET A 263 39.58 8.69 7.39
N SER A 264 40.36 7.66 7.64
CA SER A 264 41.39 7.61 8.67
C SER A 264 42.58 8.51 8.33
N HIS A 265 42.97 9.38 9.26
CA HIS A 265 44.33 9.92 9.38
C HIS A 265 44.72 9.87 10.87
N PRO A 266 45.92 9.37 11.22
CA PRO A 266 46.35 9.23 12.61
C PRO A 266 47.07 10.50 13.09
N GLY A 267 46.74 10.96 14.30
CA GLY A 267 47.49 12.04 14.93
C GLY A 267 46.92 12.45 16.29
N ASP A 268 47.75 12.24 17.30
CA ASP A 268 47.78 12.88 18.62
C ASP A 268 46.86 12.39 19.76
N THR A 269 47.54 11.70 20.68
CA THR A 269 47.22 11.43 22.08
C THR A 269 47.00 12.71 22.89
N VAL A 270 45.92 12.77 23.67
CA VAL A 270 45.90 13.46 24.99
C VAL A 270 44.97 12.72 25.95
N ASP A 271 45.54 12.29 27.08
CA ASP A 271 44.83 11.83 28.28
C ASP A 271 43.94 12.93 28.87
N SER A 272 42.68 12.63 29.16
CA SER A 272 42.01 13.25 30.32
C SER A 272 40.86 12.37 30.83
N LYS A 273 40.97 11.97 32.10
CA LYS A 273 39.91 11.37 32.91
C LYS A 273 38.96 12.46 33.38
N ILE A 274 37.69 12.37 33.00
CA ILE A 274 36.52 12.91 33.72
C ILE A 274 35.41 11.89 33.42
N GLY A 275 34.97 11.07 34.38
CA GLY A 275 33.96 11.45 35.36
C GLY A 275 32.65 10.77 34.95
N SER A 276 32.26 9.76 35.72
CA SER A 276 31.06 8.93 35.55
C SER A 276 29.78 9.77 35.54
N ASP A 277 28.96 9.59 34.51
CA ASP A 277 27.49 9.64 34.60
C ASP A 277 26.93 8.75 33.48
N GLY A 278 26.69 7.48 33.84
CA GLY A 278 25.97 6.54 32.99
C GLY A 278 24.49 6.86 33.09
N THR A 279 23.96 7.60 32.12
CA THR A 279 22.52 7.76 31.95
C THR A 279 21.96 6.58 31.16
N ASP A 280 21.10 5.80 31.82
CA ASP A 280 20.22 4.78 31.26
C ASP A 280 19.48 5.30 30.01
N HIS A 281 19.92 4.89 28.82
CA HIS A 281 19.17 5.08 27.56
C HIS A 281 19.01 3.80 26.73
N ASP A 282 19.63 2.67 27.11
CA ASP A 282 19.58 1.42 26.33
C ASP A 282 18.39 0.50 26.65
N TRP A 283 17.69 0.70 27.77
CA TRP A 283 16.60 -0.21 28.18
C TRP A 283 15.28 0.03 27.43
N VAL A 284 15.05 1.22 26.88
CA VAL A 284 13.79 1.57 26.21
C VAL A 284 13.71 1.00 24.78
N ASP A 285 14.85 0.64 24.16
CA ASP A 285 14.92 0.22 22.76
C ASP A 285 14.71 -1.30 22.56
N GLN A 286 15.11 -2.13 23.52
CA GLN A 286 14.98 -3.59 23.40
C GLN A 286 13.53 -4.10 23.55
N ASP A 287 12.75 -3.49 24.44
CA ASP A 287 11.34 -3.84 24.63
C ASP A 287 10.51 -3.48 23.38
N GLU A 288 10.82 -2.34 22.77
CA GLU A 288 10.15 -1.87 21.55
C GLU A 288 10.51 -2.76 20.35
N ALA A 289 11.80 -3.08 20.16
CA ALA A 289 12.23 -4.00 19.11
C ALA A 289 11.57 -5.39 19.26
N THR A 290 11.47 -5.90 20.49
CA THR A 290 10.81 -7.17 20.79
C THR A 290 9.30 -7.11 20.48
N ARG A 291 8.64 -6.01 20.85
CA ARG A 291 7.22 -5.78 20.56
C ARG A 291 6.96 -5.72 19.06
N VAL A 292 7.77 -4.96 18.31
CA VAL A 292 7.64 -4.84 16.86
C VAL A 292 7.88 -6.20 16.20
N ARG A 293 8.89 -6.96 16.63
CA ARG A 293 9.13 -8.32 16.14
C ARG A 293 7.91 -9.22 16.32
N ALA A 294 7.27 -9.18 17.49
CA ALA A 294 6.06 -9.98 17.75
C ALA A 294 4.90 -9.61 16.83
N LEU A 295 4.70 -8.31 16.52
CA LEU A 295 3.69 -7.87 15.55
C LEU A 295 3.96 -8.44 14.14
N ILE A 296 5.24 -8.45 13.74
CA ILE A 296 5.67 -8.93 12.43
C ILE A 296 5.47 -10.43 12.31
N ASP A 297 5.90 -11.19 13.32
CA ASP A 297 5.75 -12.65 13.35
C ASP A 297 4.26 -13.05 13.30
N GLN A 298 3.41 -12.32 14.02
CA GLN A 298 1.95 -12.53 13.97
C GLN A 298 1.40 -12.25 12.56
N ALA A 299 1.77 -11.12 11.94
CA ALA A 299 1.30 -10.78 10.59
C ALA A 299 1.76 -11.78 9.52
N VAL A 300 2.99 -12.32 9.64
CA VAL A 300 3.52 -13.35 8.74
C VAL A 300 2.80 -14.69 8.93
N ALA A 301 2.44 -15.03 10.17
CA ALA A 301 1.67 -16.24 10.48
C ALA A 301 0.23 -16.17 9.97
N ASP A 302 -0.44 -15.04 10.17
CA ASP A 302 -1.85 -14.82 9.77
C ASP A 302 -2.02 -14.59 8.27
N GLY A 303 -0.96 -14.16 7.59
CA GLY A 303 -0.97 -13.89 6.16
C GLY A 303 -1.16 -15.14 5.29
N PRO A 304 -1.48 -14.95 4.00
CA PRO A 304 -1.50 -16.05 3.03
C PRO A 304 -0.17 -16.82 3.00
N GLN A 305 -0.22 -18.14 2.80
CA GLN A 305 0.96 -19.02 2.74
C GLN A 305 1.23 -19.49 1.32
#